data_AF-A0A2S2F9Y3-F1
#
_entry.id   AF-A0A2S2F9Y3-F1
#
_cell.length_a   1.000
_cell.length_b   1.000
_cell.length_c   1.000
_cell.angle_alpha   90.00
_cell.angle_beta   90.00
_cell.angle_gamma   90.00
#
_symmetry.space_group_name_H-M   'P 1'
#
loop_
_entity.id
_entity.type
_entity.pdbx_description
1 polymer ?
#
loop_
_entity_poly.entity_id
_entity_poly.type
_entity_poly.pdbx_seq_one_letter_code
_entity_poly.pdbx_strand_id
1 'polypeptide(L)'
;MSDIKSLEDIFNDDDLGLLDDGKDGDIFKIKHVPVQRAAADEVAKRKRCKDFDQFEHLFKDVHRELREGKRKLLPFNDKGYQLVEGNYYVLNGLLVYLADINFTSEAKTVDGKRFRKDGRTRTIFENGTESTMLYRSLAKALYKDGRIVSETNEQENSNFYTNFSGITDDDTSTGYIYILKSKSTDSRIQSYDHLYKIGFATTTVEKRIANAKKEPTYLMADVEVIAEYQAFNINPQKFEYYLHAFFGESCLDLLVADKDGKNHQPKEWFIAPLEVIQQAVELLVNGQIMSYQYNKFKKEIELR
;
A
#
# COMPACT_ATOMS: atom_id res chain seq x y z
N MET A 1 -57.08 -10.15 -17.86
CA MET A 1 -56.42 -10.52 -19.13
C MET A 1 -57.47 -10.35 -20.20
N SER A 2 -57.40 -9.23 -20.91
CA SER A 2 -58.27 -8.92 -22.05
C SER A 2 -57.83 -9.79 -23.22
N ASP A 3 -58.76 -10.45 -23.90
CA ASP A 3 -58.46 -11.23 -25.11
C ASP A 3 -58.12 -10.28 -26.27
N ILE A 4 -56.88 -10.34 -26.74
CA ILE A 4 -56.40 -9.58 -27.92
C ILE A 4 -56.94 -10.26 -29.16
N LYS A 5 -57.75 -9.56 -29.97
CA LYS A 5 -58.44 -10.16 -31.14
C LYS A 5 -57.98 -9.56 -32.48
N SER A 6 -57.16 -8.53 -32.48
CA SER A 6 -56.66 -7.90 -33.70
C SER A 6 -55.30 -7.22 -33.50
N LEU A 7 -54.60 -6.94 -34.60
CA LEU A 7 -53.36 -6.14 -34.57
C LEU A 7 -53.62 -4.72 -34.07
N GLU A 8 -54.82 -4.18 -34.29
CA GLU A 8 -55.23 -2.84 -33.86
C GLU A 8 -55.39 -2.74 -32.33
N ASP A 9 -55.76 -3.83 -31.66
CA ASP A 9 -55.79 -3.90 -30.20
C ASP A 9 -54.38 -3.83 -29.59
N ILE A 10 -53.36 -4.33 -30.29
CA ILE A 10 -51.95 -4.28 -29.85
C ILE A 10 -51.39 -2.86 -29.97
N PHE A 11 -51.79 -2.11 -31.01
CA PHE A 11 -51.34 -0.74 -31.22
C PHE A 11 -52.02 0.29 -30.28
N ASN A 12 -53.22 -0.02 -29.78
CA ASN A 12 -53.95 0.86 -28.85
C ASN A 12 -53.59 0.64 -27.39
N ASP A 13 -52.89 -0.45 -27.05
CA ASP A 13 -52.43 -0.77 -25.68
C ASP A 13 -50.97 -0.30 -25.47
N ASP A 14 -50.68 0.95 -25.85
CA ASP A 14 -49.37 1.60 -25.63
C ASP A 14 -49.33 2.30 -24.27
N ASP A 15 -49.49 1.51 -23.20
CA ASP A 15 -49.44 1.96 -21.80
C ASP A 15 -48.08 2.62 -21.43
N LEU A 16 -47.05 2.44 -22.27
CA LEU A 16 -45.71 2.97 -22.08
C LEU A 16 -45.40 4.20 -22.96
N GLY A 17 -46.32 4.63 -23.84
CA GLY A 17 -46.15 5.79 -24.71
C GLY A 17 -44.94 5.70 -25.64
N LEU A 18 -44.57 4.48 -26.06
CA LEU A 18 -43.38 4.21 -26.88
C LEU A 18 -43.64 4.40 -28.38
N LEU A 19 -44.90 4.41 -28.80
CA LEU A 19 -45.32 4.51 -30.19
C LEU A 19 -45.78 5.93 -30.57
N ASP A 20 -45.90 6.84 -29.60
CA ASP A 20 -46.08 8.27 -29.88
C ASP A 20 -44.76 8.84 -30.41
N ASP A 21 -44.72 9.11 -31.70
CA ASP A 21 -43.66 9.84 -32.40
C ASP A 21 -43.71 11.33 -32.05
N GLY A 22 -43.61 11.58 -30.74
CA GLY A 22 -43.48 12.88 -30.11
C GLY A 22 -42.46 13.72 -30.87
N LYS A 23 -42.95 14.84 -31.39
CA LYS A 23 -42.17 15.87 -32.08
C LYS A 23 -41.12 16.43 -31.13
N ASP A 24 -39.96 15.80 -31.09
CA ASP A 24 -38.64 16.41 -30.92
C ASP A 24 -37.61 15.29 -30.73
N GLY A 25 -36.53 15.33 -31.52
CA GLY A 25 -35.50 14.28 -31.61
C GLY A 25 -34.63 14.07 -30.38
N ASP A 26 -35.25 13.77 -29.23
CA ASP A 26 -34.59 13.53 -27.94
C ASP A 26 -34.02 12.09 -27.84
N ILE A 27 -34.34 11.19 -28.78
CA ILE A 27 -33.70 9.86 -28.92
C ILE A 27 -32.18 9.96 -29.15
N PHE A 28 -31.70 11.06 -29.74
CA PHE A 28 -30.27 11.32 -29.92
C PHE A 28 -29.62 12.06 -28.73
N LYS A 29 -30.40 12.43 -27.70
CA LYS A 29 -29.90 13.14 -26.51
C LYS A 29 -29.81 12.18 -25.33
N ILE A 30 -28.65 11.56 -25.23
CA ILE A 30 -28.26 10.65 -24.16
C ILE A 30 -28.11 11.45 -22.84
N LYS A 31 -29.14 11.43 -21.97
CA LYS A 31 -29.14 12.16 -20.67
C LYS A 31 -28.49 11.39 -19.50
N HIS A 32 -28.27 10.07 -19.63
CA HIS A 32 -27.84 9.20 -18.52
C HIS A 32 -26.58 8.36 -18.78
N VAL A 33 -25.77 8.68 -19.78
CA VAL A 33 -24.45 8.06 -19.93
C VAL A 33 -23.42 8.95 -19.24
N PRO A 34 -22.54 8.38 -18.38
CA PRO A 34 -21.44 9.16 -17.80
C PRO A 34 -20.65 9.79 -18.95
N VAL A 35 -20.54 11.12 -18.94
CA VAL A 35 -19.78 11.90 -19.92
C VAL A 35 -18.47 11.18 -20.16
N GLN A 36 -18.23 10.75 -21.41
CA GLN A 36 -16.94 10.27 -21.84
C GLN A 36 -15.93 11.33 -21.39
N ARG A 37 -15.12 10.99 -20.40
CA ARG A 37 -14.02 11.86 -19.98
C ARG A 37 -13.27 12.20 -21.25
N ALA A 38 -13.14 13.48 -21.56
CA ALA A 38 -12.32 13.95 -22.65
C ALA A 38 -11.04 13.12 -22.64
N ALA A 39 -10.72 12.48 -23.77
CA ALA A 39 -9.44 11.82 -23.92
C ALA A 39 -8.40 12.85 -23.48
N ALA A 40 -7.63 12.53 -22.45
CA ALA A 40 -6.67 13.45 -21.86
C ALA A 40 -5.57 13.71 -22.91
N ASP A 41 -5.80 14.72 -23.74
CA ASP A 41 -5.02 15.04 -24.95
C ASP A 41 -3.75 15.85 -24.62
N GLU A 42 -3.10 15.50 -23.51
CA GLU A 42 -1.65 15.70 -23.37
C GLU A 42 -1.03 14.36 -22.96
N VAL A 43 -1.12 13.36 -23.84
CA VAL A 43 -0.11 12.29 -23.83
C VAL A 43 1.21 13.00 -24.12
N ALA A 44 2.02 13.23 -23.09
CA ALA A 44 3.29 13.93 -23.19
C ALA A 44 4.17 13.25 -24.24
N LYS A 45 4.16 13.80 -25.46
CA LYS A 45 4.86 13.25 -26.62
C LYS A 45 6.35 13.22 -26.29
N ARG A 46 6.95 12.05 -26.41
CA ARG A 46 8.40 11.88 -26.26
C ARG A 46 9.09 12.76 -27.31
N LYS A 47 10.07 13.54 -26.86
CA LYS A 47 10.93 14.38 -27.71
C LYS A 47 12.35 13.82 -27.69
N ARG A 48 13.16 14.16 -28.68
CA ARG A 48 14.58 13.80 -28.65
C ARG A 48 15.27 14.57 -27.52
N CYS A 49 15.98 13.86 -26.66
CA CYS A 49 16.77 14.45 -25.58
C CYS A 49 18.06 15.04 -26.18
N LYS A 50 18.34 16.32 -25.90
CA LYS A 50 19.48 17.05 -26.50
C LYS A 50 20.79 16.79 -25.76
N ASP A 51 20.69 16.48 -24.48
CA ASP A 51 21.75 16.26 -23.50
C ASP A 51 21.92 14.77 -23.17
N PHE A 52 21.41 13.87 -24.02
CA PHE A 52 21.41 12.43 -23.77
C PHE A 52 22.81 11.83 -23.57
N ASP A 53 23.83 12.43 -24.19
CA ASP A 53 25.23 12.02 -24.03
C ASP A 53 25.69 12.02 -22.56
N GLN A 54 25.08 12.88 -21.73
CA GLN A 54 25.34 12.95 -20.29
C GLN A 54 24.71 11.78 -19.51
N PHE A 55 23.69 11.11 -20.06
CA PHE A 55 22.93 10.05 -19.38
C PHE A 55 23.18 8.67 -19.98
N GLU A 56 23.69 8.56 -21.21
CA GLU A 56 23.88 7.29 -21.91
C GLU A 56 24.75 6.29 -21.11
N HIS A 57 25.84 6.77 -20.51
CA HIS A 57 26.74 5.94 -19.72
C HIS A 57 26.06 5.37 -18.47
N LEU A 58 25.18 6.17 -17.82
CA LEU A 58 24.44 5.75 -16.64
C LEU A 58 23.52 4.56 -16.96
N PHE A 59 22.78 4.62 -18.07
CA PHE A 59 21.92 3.50 -18.48
C PHE A 59 22.72 2.23 -18.77
N LYS A 60 23.91 2.36 -19.39
CA LYS A 60 24.81 1.21 -19.64
C LYS A 60 25.29 0.59 -18.33
N ASP A 61 25.62 1.42 -17.34
CA ASP A 61 26.04 0.96 -16.02
C ASP A 61 24.90 0.25 -15.28
N VAL A 62 23.68 0.80 -15.30
CA VAL A 62 22.50 0.13 -14.72
C VAL A 62 22.23 -1.22 -15.37
N HIS A 63 22.32 -1.32 -16.70
CA HIS A 63 22.18 -2.60 -17.41
C HIS A 63 23.27 -3.61 -17.04
N ARG A 64 24.51 -3.15 -16.85
CA ARG A 64 25.61 -4.00 -16.37
C ARG A 64 25.32 -4.49 -14.94
N GLU A 65 24.91 -3.61 -14.05
CA GLU A 65 24.63 -3.91 -12.65
C GLU A 65 23.41 -4.82 -12.45
N LEU A 66 22.38 -4.69 -13.31
CA LEU A 66 21.25 -5.61 -13.36
C LEU A 66 21.68 -7.03 -13.81
N ARG A 67 22.60 -7.14 -14.78
CA ARG A 67 23.14 -8.44 -15.22
C ARG A 67 24.04 -9.08 -14.17
N GLU A 68 24.81 -8.27 -13.45
CA GLU A 68 25.67 -8.70 -12.34
C GLU A 68 24.88 -9.03 -11.06
N GLY A 69 23.57 -8.76 -11.03
CA GLY A 69 22.70 -9.01 -9.87
C GLY A 69 22.86 -8.02 -8.72
N LYS A 70 23.66 -6.96 -8.91
CA LYS A 70 23.84 -5.86 -7.93
C LYS A 70 22.60 -5.00 -7.79
N ARG A 71 21.81 -4.89 -8.86
CA ARG A 71 20.48 -4.26 -8.85
C ARG A 71 19.40 -5.29 -9.14
N LYS A 72 18.19 -5.05 -8.63
CA LYS A 72 17.01 -5.88 -8.83
C LYS A 72 15.86 -5.05 -9.40
N LEU A 73 15.00 -5.70 -10.19
CA LEU A 73 13.76 -5.10 -10.68
C LEU A 73 12.61 -5.49 -9.77
N LEU A 74 11.97 -4.50 -9.16
CA LEU A 74 10.89 -4.69 -8.19
C LEU A 74 9.57 -4.19 -8.77
N PRO A 75 8.43 -4.78 -8.41
CA PRO A 75 7.13 -4.29 -8.86
C PRO A 75 6.86 -2.89 -8.31
N PHE A 76 6.35 -2.00 -9.16
CA PHE A 76 5.94 -0.66 -8.74
C PHE A 76 4.50 -0.70 -8.22
N ASN A 77 4.32 -0.70 -6.89
CA ASN A 77 3.02 -0.81 -6.24
C ASN A 77 2.46 0.53 -5.72
N ASP A 78 3.15 1.65 -5.98
CA ASP A 78 2.74 2.95 -5.51
C ASP A 78 1.63 3.56 -6.40
N LYS A 79 0.56 4.06 -5.77
CA LYS A 79 -0.56 4.76 -6.44
C LYS A 79 -0.24 6.23 -6.75
N GLY A 80 1.05 6.57 -6.86
CA GLY A 80 1.58 7.86 -7.25
C GLY A 80 1.76 8.83 -6.10
N TYR A 81 2.40 8.38 -5.03
CA TYR A 81 2.80 9.20 -3.90
C TYR A 81 4.31 9.33 -3.75
N GLN A 82 5.13 8.45 -4.35
CA GLN A 82 6.55 8.27 -4.05
C GLN A 82 7.39 7.96 -5.32
N LEU A 83 7.32 8.81 -6.35
CA LEU A 83 8.38 8.85 -7.35
C LEU A 83 9.52 9.71 -6.81
N VAL A 84 10.71 9.14 -6.81
CA VAL A 84 11.93 9.76 -6.31
C VAL A 84 12.77 10.21 -7.51
N GLU A 85 13.16 11.48 -7.48
CA GLU A 85 14.10 12.06 -8.44
C GLU A 85 15.47 11.39 -8.31
N GLY A 86 16.17 11.19 -9.43
CA GLY A 86 17.44 10.46 -9.48
C GLY A 86 17.29 8.93 -9.60
N ASN A 87 16.07 8.40 -9.49
CA ASN A 87 15.85 6.95 -9.55
C ASN A 87 15.56 6.46 -10.97
N TYR A 88 15.80 5.15 -11.15
CA TYR A 88 15.56 4.43 -12.40
C TYR A 88 14.31 3.56 -12.28
N TYR A 89 13.53 3.56 -13.36
CA TYR A 89 12.28 2.82 -13.49
C TYR A 89 12.24 2.12 -14.84
N VAL A 90 11.45 1.07 -14.95
CA VAL A 90 11.16 0.41 -16.23
C VAL A 90 9.71 0.71 -16.58
N LEU A 91 9.50 1.40 -17.70
CA LEU A 91 8.18 1.75 -18.22
C LEU A 91 8.00 1.15 -19.62
N ASN A 92 7.02 0.25 -19.77
CA ASN A 92 6.78 -0.47 -21.03
C ASN A 92 8.03 -1.17 -21.57
N GLY A 93 8.84 -1.76 -20.69
CA GLY A 93 10.07 -2.47 -21.05
C GLY A 93 11.27 -1.57 -21.38
N LEU A 94 11.11 -0.24 -21.32
CA LEU A 94 12.21 0.71 -21.50
C LEU A 94 12.69 1.21 -20.14
N LEU A 95 14.01 1.28 -19.97
CA LEU A 95 14.63 1.91 -18.81
C LEU A 95 14.47 3.44 -18.88
N VAL A 96 14.06 4.03 -17.77
CA VAL A 96 13.73 5.45 -17.62
C VAL A 96 14.42 5.99 -16.39
N TYR A 97 15.06 7.14 -16.53
CA TYR A 97 15.64 7.92 -15.46
C TYR A 97 14.74 9.12 -15.16
N LEU A 98 14.37 9.31 -13.90
CA LEU A 98 13.59 10.46 -13.46
C LEU A 98 14.56 11.59 -13.06
N ALA A 99 14.82 12.51 -13.98
CA ALA A 99 15.88 13.51 -13.84
C ALA A 99 15.48 14.71 -12.98
N ASP A 100 14.21 15.11 -12.98
CA ASP A 100 13.72 16.28 -12.24
C ASP A 100 12.22 16.16 -11.96
N ILE A 101 11.76 16.69 -10.82
CA ILE A 101 10.35 16.80 -10.47
C ILE A 101 10.00 18.22 -10.05
N ASN A 102 9.30 18.94 -10.92
CA ASN A 102 8.82 20.28 -10.63
C ASN A 102 7.35 20.27 -10.19
N PHE A 103 7.12 20.42 -8.89
CA PHE A 103 5.79 20.45 -8.31
C PHE A 103 5.13 21.83 -8.46
N THR A 104 4.06 21.87 -9.23
CA THR A 104 3.26 23.08 -9.46
C THR A 104 2.14 23.26 -8.43
N SER A 105 1.79 22.20 -7.70
CA SER A 105 0.78 22.23 -6.64
C SER A 105 1.19 21.35 -5.46
N GLU A 106 1.02 21.89 -4.26
CA GLU A 106 1.19 21.15 -3.01
C GLU A 106 -0.09 20.42 -2.62
N ALA A 107 0.03 19.36 -1.81
CA ALA A 107 -1.13 18.70 -1.24
C ALA A 107 -1.84 19.64 -0.26
N LYS A 108 -3.09 20.01 -0.55
CA LYS A 108 -3.90 20.92 0.28
C LYS A 108 -5.31 20.38 0.37
N THR A 109 -5.94 20.49 1.54
CA THR A 109 -7.37 20.20 1.68
C THR A 109 -8.10 21.53 1.78
N VAL A 110 -8.92 21.85 0.79
CA VAL A 110 -9.72 23.07 0.78
C VAL A 110 -11.17 22.65 0.63
N ASP A 111 -12.02 23.07 1.57
CA ASP A 111 -13.47 22.86 1.53
C ASP A 111 -13.88 21.38 1.37
N GLY A 112 -13.26 20.48 2.17
CA GLY A 112 -13.50 19.04 2.13
C GLY A 112 -12.95 18.32 0.87
N LYS A 113 -12.42 19.06 -0.11
CA LYS A 113 -11.77 18.53 -1.31
C LYS A 113 -10.27 18.43 -1.10
N ARG A 114 -9.75 17.20 -1.22
CA ARG A 114 -8.32 16.91 -1.10
C ARG A 114 -7.63 17.17 -2.44
N PHE A 115 -6.92 18.28 -2.54
CA PHE A 115 -5.99 18.57 -3.63
C PHE A 115 -4.70 17.81 -3.35
N ARG A 116 -4.24 17.06 -4.36
CA ARG A 116 -3.05 16.21 -4.25
C ARG A 116 -1.87 16.92 -4.91
N LYS A 117 -0.68 16.64 -4.39
CA LYS A 117 0.59 17.05 -5.00
C LYS A 117 0.64 16.57 -6.45
N ASP A 118 0.85 17.49 -7.37
CA ASP A 118 1.00 17.22 -8.81
C ASP A 118 2.01 18.21 -9.43
N GLY A 119 2.63 17.80 -10.52
CA GLY A 119 3.75 18.52 -11.11
C GLY A 119 4.21 17.91 -12.42
N ARG A 120 5.13 18.60 -13.10
CA ARG A 120 5.78 18.07 -14.30
C ARG A 120 7.07 17.36 -13.92
N THR A 121 7.27 16.19 -14.51
CA THR A 121 8.50 15.41 -14.37
C THR A 121 9.35 15.58 -15.61
N ARG A 122 10.68 15.55 -15.49
CA ARG A 122 11.59 15.35 -16.61
C ARG A 122 12.04 13.89 -16.60
N THR A 123 11.53 13.09 -17.54
CA THR A 123 11.90 11.68 -17.67
C THR A 123 12.75 11.47 -18.90
N ILE A 124 13.88 10.79 -18.74
CA ILE A 124 14.82 10.47 -19.82
C ILE A 124 14.77 8.96 -20.05
N PHE A 125 14.58 8.55 -21.29
CA PHE A 125 14.49 7.15 -21.70
C PHE A 125 15.82 6.70 -22.28
N GLU A 126 16.17 5.43 -22.07
CA GLU A 126 17.40 4.82 -22.58
C GLU A 126 17.55 4.89 -24.11
N ASN A 127 16.46 5.11 -24.85
CA ASN A 127 16.45 5.22 -26.30
C ASN A 127 16.73 6.66 -26.80
N GLY A 128 17.23 7.54 -25.95
CA GLY A 128 17.58 8.92 -26.33
C GLY A 128 16.40 9.89 -26.42
N THR A 129 15.25 9.52 -25.84
CA THR A 129 14.07 10.39 -25.80
C THR A 129 13.81 10.90 -24.39
N GLU A 130 13.16 12.05 -24.26
CA GLU A 130 12.70 12.59 -22.98
C GLU A 130 11.19 12.91 -23.05
N SER A 131 10.52 12.86 -21.90
CA SER A 131 9.12 13.26 -21.77
C SER A 131 8.92 14.12 -20.54
N THR A 132 8.10 15.16 -20.69
CA THR A 132 7.71 16.06 -19.60
C THR A 132 6.34 15.69 -19.03
N MET A 133 6.13 14.40 -18.74
CA MET A 133 4.82 13.92 -18.32
C MET A 133 4.46 14.40 -16.91
N LEU A 134 3.16 14.48 -16.63
CA LEU A 134 2.69 14.78 -15.28
C LEU A 134 3.12 13.66 -14.33
N TYR A 135 3.51 14.03 -13.12
CA TYR A 135 3.91 13.13 -12.05
C TYR A 135 2.89 12.00 -11.86
N ARG A 136 1.60 12.36 -11.80
CA ARG A 136 0.50 11.40 -11.66
C ARG A 136 0.33 10.48 -12.87
N SER A 137 0.59 10.99 -14.07
CA SER A 137 0.54 10.19 -15.29
C SER A 137 1.68 9.17 -15.33
N LEU A 138 2.89 9.58 -14.94
CA LEU A 138 4.04 8.68 -14.80
C LEU A 138 3.78 7.58 -13.78
N ALA A 139 3.34 7.96 -12.58
CA ALA A 139 3.04 6.99 -11.53
C ALA A 139 1.93 6.02 -11.93
N LYS A 140 0.86 6.50 -12.58
CA LYS A 140 -0.21 5.63 -13.07
C LYS A 140 0.29 4.67 -14.15
N ALA A 141 1.18 5.12 -15.03
CA ALA A 141 1.75 4.29 -16.07
C ALA A 141 2.67 3.21 -15.48
N LEU A 142 3.46 3.57 -14.46
CA LEU A 142 4.30 2.63 -13.72
C LEU A 142 3.47 1.67 -12.85
N TYR A 143 2.35 2.10 -12.28
CA TYR A 143 1.46 1.23 -11.50
C TYR A 143 0.80 0.15 -12.34
N LYS A 144 0.63 0.39 -13.64
CA LYS A 144 -0.02 -0.58 -14.52
C LYS A 144 0.88 -1.80 -14.76
N ASP A 145 2.10 -1.57 -15.25
CA ASP A 145 3.03 -2.63 -15.67
C ASP A 145 4.52 -2.23 -15.50
N GLY A 146 4.79 -1.22 -14.67
CA GLY A 146 6.13 -0.69 -14.44
C GLY A 146 6.90 -1.42 -13.35
N ARG A 147 8.22 -1.26 -13.39
CA ARG A 147 9.13 -1.74 -12.33
C ARG A 147 10.01 -0.60 -11.84
N ILE A 148 10.48 -0.71 -10.60
CA ILE A 148 11.54 0.15 -10.06
C ILE A 148 12.86 -0.63 -10.08
N VAL A 149 13.94 0.07 -10.38
CA VAL A 149 15.29 -0.48 -10.32
C VAL A 149 15.87 -0.14 -8.94
N SER A 150 16.31 -1.16 -8.21
CA SER A 150 16.93 -0.98 -6.90
C SER A 150 18.28 -0.25 -7.02
N GLU A 151 18.74 0.35 -5.92
CA GLU A 151 20.08 0.94 -5.85
C GLU A 151 21.16 -0.14 -5.65
N THR A 152 22.43 0.25 -5.83
CA THR A 152 23.59 -0.66 -5.88
C THR A 152 24.19 -0.94 -4.50
N ASN A 153 23.97 -0.08 -3.52
CA ASN A 153 24.50 -0.24 -2.16
C ASN A 153 23.59 -1.15 -1.35
N GLU A 154 24.11 -2.20 -0.70
CA GLU A 154 23.29 -3.09 0.14
C GLU A 154 22.71 -2.38 1.37
N GLN A 155 23.41 -1.37 1.92
CA GLN A 155 22.94 -0.50 3.00
C GLN A 155 21.98 0.60 2.53
N GLU A 156 22.11 1.06 1.29
CA GLU A 156 21.14 2.01 0.71
C GLU A 156 19.95 1.29 0.14
N ASN A 157 20.01 -0.01 -0.21
CA ASN A 157 18.83 -0.79 -0.50
C ASN A 157 17.89 -0.82 0.71
N SER A 158 18.40 -1.06 1.93
CA SER A 158 17.60 -0.89 3.15
C SER A 158 17.03 0.53 3.27
N ASN A 159 17.80 1.57 2.90
CA ASN A 159 17.32 2.96 2.93
C ASN A 159 16.39 3.35 1.75
N PHE A 160 16.45 2.65 0.63
CA PHE A 160 15.67 2.85 -0.58
C PHE A 160 14.28 2.26 -0.36
N TYR A 161 14.22 1.11 0.31
CA TYR A 161 12.96 0.56 0.79
C TYR A 161 12.36 1.41 1.91
N THR A 162 13.13 2.03 2.81
CA THR A 162 12.58 2.96 3.82
C THR A 162 12.19 4.33 3.23
N ASN A 163 12.91 4.86 2.25
CA ASN A 163 12.55 6.09 1.51
C ASN A 163 11.32 5.86 0.62
N PHE A 164 11.16 4.66 0.04
CA PHE A 164 9.91 4.24 -0.61
C PHE A 164 8.82 3.83 0.40
N SER A 165 9.18 3.67 1.67
CA SER A 165 8.24 3.57 2.80
C SER A 165 7.89 4.93 3.40
N GLY A 166 8.40 6.03 2.84
CA GLY A 166 7.97 7.39 3.16
C GLY A 166 8.20 7.75 4.62
N ILE A 167 9.48 7.93 4.98
CA ILE A 167 9.85 8.63 6.20
C ILE A 167 10.74 9.80 5.79
N THR A 168 10.13 10.98 5.72
CA THR A 168 10.76 12.29 5.66
C THR A 168 10.61 12.97 7.02
N ASP A 169 11.47 13.92 7.35
CA ASP A 169 11.37 14.71 8.59
C ASP A 169 10.06 15.53 8.73
N ASP A 170 9.19 15.51 7.71
CA ASP A 170 7.85 16.11 7.67
C ASP A 170 6.70 15.11 7.95
N ASP A 171 6.98 13.83 8.22
CA ASP A 171 5.93 12.83 8.41
C ASP A 171 5.28 12.88 9.80
N THR A 172 3.96 12.98 9.82
CA THR A 172 3.17 12.92 11.05
C THR A 172 3.34 11.54 11.69
N SER A 173 4.05 11.49 12.82
CA SER A 173 4.14 10.31 13.68
C SER A 173 2.74 9.71 13.89
N THR A 174 2.48 8.57 13.26
CA THR A 174 1.17 7.92 13.32
C THR A 174 1.00 7.11 14.60
N GLY A 175 2.11 6.71 15.24
CA GLY A 175 2.11 5.97 16.50
C GLY A 175 3.37 5.14 16.73
N TYR A 176 3.22 4.11 17.55
CA TYR A 176 4.24 3.18 18.00
C TYR A 176 3.77 1.74 17.79
N ILE A 177 4.59 0.93 17.13
CA ILE A 177 4.44 -0.52 17.12
C ILE A 177 5.24 -1.06 18.30
N TYR A 178 4.62 -1.90 19.12
CA TYR A 178 5.26 -2.45 20.31
C TYR A 178 5.15 -3.96 20.36
N ILE A 179 6.19 -4.60 20.89
CA ILE A 179 6.26 -6.03 21.15
C ILE A 179 6.35 -6.22 22.66
N LEU A 180 5.41 -6.97 23.22
CA LEU A 180 5.33 -7.23 24.65
C LEU A 180 5.49 -8.71 24.97
N LYS A 181 6.04 -8.97 26.16
CA LYS A 181 6.05 -10.29 26.78
C LYS A 181 5.15 -10.29 28.01
N SER A 182 4.35 -11.35 28.18
CA SER A 182 3.52 -11.50 29.39
C SER A 182 4.40 -11.80 30.60
N LYS A 183 4.09 -11.17 31.74
CA LYS A 183 4.64 -11.50 33.07
C LYS A 183 3.65 -12.32 33.91
N SER A 184 2.69 -13.00 33.26
CA SER A 184 1.72 -13.85 33.96
C SER A 184 2.40 -15.02 34.68
N THR A 185 1.87 -15.37 35.85
CA THR A 185 2.27 -16.56 36.63
C THR A 185 1.46 -17.80 36.30
N ASP A 186 0.49 -17.70 35.38
CA ASP A 186 -0.32 -18.83 34.94
C ASP A 186 0.52 -19.82 34.12
N SER A 187 0.58 -21.08 34.58
CA SER A 187 1.34 -22.14 33.93
C SER A 187 0.93 -22.38 32.47
N ARG A 188 -0.34 -22.10 32.11
CA ARG A 188 -0.84 -22.22 30.73
C ARG A 188 -0.26 -21.19 29.79
N ILE A 189 0.17 -20.03 30.32
CA ILE A 189 0.79 -18.95 29.55
C ILE A 189 2.32 -19.17 29.54
N GLN A 190 2.89 -19.55 30.69
CA GLN A 190 4.32 -19.80 30.81
C GLN A 190 4.81 -21.02 30.02
N SER A 191 3.93 -21.98 29.70
CA SER A 191 4.29 -23.15 28.89
C SER A 191 4.60 -22.83 27.43
N TYR A 192 4.22 -21.64 26.94
CA TYR A 192 4.48 -21.25 25.56
C TYR A 192 5.84 -20.55 25.44
N ASP A 193 6.77 -21.22 24.74
CA ASP A 193 7.99 -20.57 24.29
C ASP A 193 7.68 -19.58 23.17
N HIS A 194 8.33 -18.41 23.21
CA HIS A 194 8.19 -17.33 22.23
C HIS A 194 6.78 -16.76 22.08
N LEU A 195 6.04 -16.66 23.19
CA LEU A 195 4.76 -15.98 23.22
C LEU A 195 4.95 -14.45 23.35
N TYR A 196 4.55 -13.72 22.32
CA TYR A 196 4.64 -12.27 22.29
C TYR A 196 3.32 -11.64 21.85
N LYS A 197 3.01 -10.49 22.43
CA LYS A 197 1.94 -9.62 21.97
C LYS A 197 2.51 -8.56 21.05
N ILE A 198 1.88 -8.34 19.91
CA ILE A 198 2.26 -7.29 18.98
C ILE A 198 1.07 -6.35 18.83
N GLY A 199 1.30 -5.06 19.00
CA GLY A 199 0.22 -4.08 18.91
C GLY A 199 0.69 -2.74 18.37
N PHE A 200 -0.29 -1.90 18.05
CA PHE A 200 -0.09 -0.53 17.61
C PHE A 200 -0.76 0.44 18.60
N ALA A 201 -0.09 1.54 18.92
CA ALA A 201 -0.65 2.62 19.74
C ALA A 201 -0.40 3.97 19.08
N THR A 202 -1.39 4.85 19.07
CA THR A 202 -1.20 6.27 18.69
C THR A 202 -0.61 7.11 19.83
N THR A 203 -0.73 6.63 21.06
CA THR A 203 -0.14 7.21 22.28
C THR A 203 1.12 6.45 22.67
N THR A 204 1.88 6.98 23.63
CA THR A 204 3.09 6.31 24.13
C THR A 204 2.76 4.92 24.69
N VAL A 205 3.66 3.97 24.47
CA VAL A 205 3.46 2.56 24.84
C VAL A 205 3.19 2.42 26.33
N GLU A 206 3.88 3.19 27.19
CA GLU A 206 3.70 3.15 28.64
C GLU A 206 2.27 3.51 29.05
N LYS A 207 1.67 4.52 28.39
CA LYS A 207 0.27 4.91 28.65
C LYS A 207 -0.69 3.83 28.18
N ARG A 208 -0.39 3.15 27.06
CA ARG A 208 -1.25 2.09 26.51
C ARG A 208 -1.26 0.84 27.38
N ILE A 209 -0.14 0.50 28.03
CA ILE A 209 0.01 -0.70 28.87
C ILE A 209 -0.22 -0.45 30.37
N ALA A 210 -0.44 0.79 30.80
CA ALA A 210 -0.58 1.16 32.22
C ALA A 210 -1.63 0.35 32.99
N ASN A 211 -2.68 -0.12 32.30
CA ASN A 211 -3.76 -0.93 32.88
C ASN A 211 -3.74 -2.40 32.45
N ALA A 212 -2.62 -2.91 31.92
CA ALA A 212 -2.52 -4.27 31.38
C ALA A 212 -3.02 -5.37 32.34
N LYS A 213 -2.67 -5.29 33.63
CA LYS A 213 -3.15 -6.21 34.69
C LYS A 213 -4.66 -6.38 34.77
N LYS A 214 -5.44 -5.39 34.33
CA LYS A 214 -6.90 -5.36 34.45
C LYS A 214 -7.61 -5.62 33.12
N GLU A 215 -6.86 -5.77 32.04
CA GLU A 215 -7.39 -5.90 30.69
C GLU A 215 -7.22 -7.34 30.17
N PRO A 216 -8.32 -8.00 29.75
CA PRO A 216 -8.25 -9.37 29.23
C PRO A 216 -7.33 -9.52 28.00
N THR A 217 -7.21 -8.46 27.20
CA THR A 217 -6.32 -8.39 26.02
C THR A 217 -4.83 -8.57 26.37
N TYR A 218 -4.44 -8.31 27.62
CA TYR A 218 -3.10 -8.53 28.16
C TYR A 218 -3.01 -9.75 29.09
N LEU A 219 -3.94 -10.69 28.95
CA LEU A 219 -3.99 -11.92 29.73
C LEU A 219 -4.14 -11.68 31.25
N MET A 220 -4.76 -10.55 31.63
CA MET A 220 -4.98 -10.15 33.03
C MET A 220 -3.68 -10.06 33.86
N ALA A 221 -2.55 -9.77 33.20
CA ALA A 221 -1.23 -9.75 33.80
C ALA A 221 -0.43 -8.49 33.44
N ASP A 222 0.67 -8.27 34.17
CA ASP A 222 1.68 -7.31 33.74
C ASP A 222 2.32 -7.73 32.42
N VAL A 223 2.85 -6.74 31.71
CA VAL A 223 3.57 -6.93 30.46
C VAL A 223 4.89 -6.19 30.49
N GLU A 224 5.86 -6.71 29.75
CA GLU A 224 7.18 -6.12 29.55
C GLU A 224 7.33 -5.69 28.11
N VAL A 225 7.83 -4.47 27.90
CA VAL A 225 8.16 -3.97 26.56
C VAL A 225 9.50 -4.59 26.16
N ILE A 226 9.48 -5.41 25.11
CA ILE A 226 10.67 -6.05 24.54
C ILE A 226 11.26 -5.20 23.42
N ALA A 227 10.39 -4.62 22.61
CA ALA A 227 10.79 -3.71 21.54
C ALA A 227 9.68 -2.69 21.26
N GLU A 228 10.11 -1.54 20.78
CA GLU A 228 9.25 -0.43 20.38
C GLU A 228 9.83 0.16 19.10
N TYR A 229 8.96 0.40 18.12
CA TYR A 229 9.29 0.97 16.83
C TYR A 229 8.37 2.16 16.59
N GLN A 230 8.96 3.30 16.26
CA GLN A 230 8.18 4.45 15.84
C GLN A 230 7.66 4.22 14.43
N ALA A 231 6.36 4.41 14.24
CA ALA A 231 5.66 4.15 13.00
C ALA A 231 5.12 5.44 12.38
N PHE A 232 5.45 5.66 11.12
CA PHE A 232 5.02 6.82 10.33
C PHE A 232 4.11 6.36 9.20
N ASN A 233 3.04 7.12 8.93
CA ASN A 233 2.07 6.84 7.87
C ASN A 233 1.41 5.43 7.89
N ILE A 234 1.40 4.73 9.04
CA ILE A 234 0.81 3.41 9.15
C ILE A 234 -0.69 3.50 9.49
N ASN A 235 -1.51 2.74 8.76
CA ASN A 235 -2.91 2.54 9.12
C ASN A 235 -3.02 1.37 10.13
N PRO A 236 -3.48 1.60 11.38
CA PRO A 236 -3.52 0.58 12.42
C PRO A 236 -4.35 -0.65 12.05
N GLN A 237 -5.50 -0.44 11.40
CA GLN A 237 -6.41 -1.53 11.01
C GLN A 237 -5.77 -2.43 9.95
N LYS A 238 -5.03 -1.84 9.02
CA LYS A 238 -4.30 -2.63 8.00
C LYS A 238 -3.11 -3.36 8.61
N PHE A 239 -2.40 -2.72 9.53
CA PHE A 239 -1.30 -3.35 10.26
C PHE A 239 -1.78 -4.62 10.97
N GLU A 240 -2.85 -4.50 11.76
CA GLU A 240 -3.44 -5.62 12.47
C GLU A 240 -3.91 -6.72 11.50
N TYR A 241 -4.60 -6.35 10.42
CA TYR A 241 -5.04 -7.29 9.40
C TYR A 241 -3.89 -8.10 8.78
N TYR A 242 -2.81 -7.44 8.35
CA TYR A 242 -1.67 -8.13 7.74
C TYR A 242 -0.92 -8.98 8.73
N LEU A 243 -0.77 -8.50 9.97
CA LEU A 243 -0.11 -9.26 11.01
C LEU A 243 -0.87 -10.55 11.34
N HIS A 244 -2.20 -10.48 11.49
CA HIS A 244 -3.03 -11.68 11.65
C HIS A 244 -2.99 -12.58 10.42
N ALA A 245 -2.96 -12.03 9.21
CA ALA A 245 -2.86 -12.84 8.01
C ALA A 245 -1.51 -13.58 7.94
N PHE A 246 -0.43 -12.94 8.39
CA PHE A 246 0.92 -13.48 8.36
C PHE A 246 1.17 -14.54 9.45
N PHE A 247 0.74 -14.26 10.68
CA PHE A 247 0.90 -15.15 11.83
C PHE A 247 -0.37 -15.93 12.21
N GLY A 248 -1.37 -15.98 11.32
CA GLY A 248 -2.70 -16.52 11.66
C GLY A 248 -2.67 -17.94 12.21
N GLU A 249 -1.81 -18.81 11.67
CA GLU A 249 -1.63 -20.19 12.16
C GLU A 249 -0.85 -20.30 13.48
N SER A 250 -0.28 -19.20 13.96
CA SER A 250 0.52 -19.12 15.19
C SER A 250 -0.05 -18.12 16.18
N CYS A 251 -1.30 -17.73 15.98
CA CYS A 251 -2.08 -16.96 16.94
C CYS A 251 -2.35 -17.82 18.19
N LEU A 252 -2.20 -17.24 19.37
CA LEU A 252 -2.57 -17.88 20.63
C LEU A 252 -4.09 -18.13 20.64
N ASP A 253 -4.47 -19.39 20.89
CA ASP A 253 -5.86 -19.77 21.10
C ASP A 253 -6.11 -20.07 22.58
N LEU A 254 -6.45 -19.03 23.34
CA LEU A 254 -6.70 -19.14 24.79
C LEU A 254 -7.85 -18.23 25.21
N LEU A 255 -8.75 -18.74 26.04
CA LEU A 255 -9.84 -17.97 26.65
C LEU A 255 -9.42 -17.43 28.01
N VAL A 256 -9.57 -16.12 28.20
CA VAL A 256 -9.28 -15.40 29.44
C VAL A 256 -10.56 -14.80 29.98
N ALA A 257 -10.90 -15.11 31.23
CA ALA A 257 -12.03 -14.48 31.90
C ALA A 257 -11.65 -13.09 32.42
N ASP A 258 -12.52 -12.10 32.23
CA ASP A 258 -12.42 -10.82 32.92
C ASP A 258 -12.87 -10.92 34.38
N LYS A 259 -12.85 -9.80 35.10
CA LYS A 259 -13.25 -9.72 36.52
C LYS A 259 -14.72 -10.05 36.75
N ASP A 260 -15.55 -9.92 35.72
CA ASP A 260 -16.98 -10.18 35.75
C ASP A 260 -17.31 -11.61 35.30
N GLY A 261 -16.28 -12.43 35.04
CA GLY A 261 -16.40 -13.83 34.64
C GLY A 261 -16.74 -14.03 33.15
N LYS A 262 -16.66 -12.98 32.33
CA LYS A 262 -16.89 -13.06 30.89
C LYS A 262 -15.61 -13.47 30.17
N ASN A 263 -15.72 -14.47 29.30
CA ASN A 263 -14.60 -14.97 28.53
C ASN A 263 -14.29 -14.08 27.32
N HIS A 264 -13.01 -13.77 27.13
CA HIS A 264 -12.45 -13.03 26.01
C HIS A 264 -11.31 -13.83 25.37
N GLN A 265 -11.17 -13.74 24.06
CA GLN A 265 -10.11 -14.39 23.31
C GLN A 265 -9.19 -13.29 22.72
N PRO A 266 -7.96 -13.14 23.22
CA PRO A 266 -7.08 -12.08 22.77
C PRO A 266 -6.38 -12.51 21.48
N LYS A 267 -6.66 -11.82 20.38
CA LYS A 267 -6.17 -12.21 19.04
C LYS A 267 -4.74 -11.75 18.75
N GLU A 268 -4.25 -10.76 19.48
CA GLU A 268 -2.99 -10.07 19.20
C GLU A 268 -1.75 -10.76 19.82
N TRP A 269 -1.87 -12.03 20.20
CA TRP A 269 -0.77 -12.82 20.78
C TRP A 269 -0.33 -13.90 19.80
N PHE A 270 0.98 -13.99 19.58
CA PHE A 270 1.57 -14.86 18.57
C PHE A 270 2.71 -15.68 19.17
N ILE A 271 2.81 -16.94 18.74
CA ILE A 271 3.84 -17.91 19.13
C ILE A 271 4.86 -17.98 18.00
N ALA A 272 5.86 -17.09 18.03
CA ALA A 272 6.90 -17.01 17.01
C ALA A 272 8.19 -16.41 17.61
N PRO A 273 9.39 -16.84 17.16
CA PRO A 273 10.64 -16.27 17.64
C PRO A 273 10.68 -14.75 17.52
N LEU A 274 11.32 -14.08 18.48
CA LEU A 274 11.41 -12.63 18.49
C LEU A 274 12.02 -12.08 17.20
N GLU A 275 13.10 -12.70 16.72
CA GLU A 275 13.79 -12.31 15.49
C GLU A 275 12.85 -12.35 14.26
N VAL A 276 12.00 -13.37 14.17
CA VAL A 276 11.00 -13.48 13.10
C VAL A 276 9.93 -12.40 13.23
N ILE A 277 9.48 -12.11 14.45
CA ILE A 277 8.51 -11.06 14.69
C ILE A 277 9.10 -9.70 14.28
N GLN A 278 10.35 -9.42 14.64
CA GLN A 278 11.03 -8.18 14.27
C GLN A 278 11.15 -8.05 12.75
N GLN A 279 11.60 -9.11 12.07
CA GLN A 279 11.65 -9.15 10.60
C GLN A 279 10.26 -8.95 9.97
N ALA A 280 9.22 -9.56 10.52
CA ALA A 280 7.86 -9.40 10.01
C ALA A 280 7.35 -7.96 10.19
N VAL A 281 7.66 -7.32 11.33
CA VAL A 281 7.35 -5.91 11.57
C VAL A 281 8.07 -5.02 10.56
N GLU A 282 9.36 -5.24 10.31
CA GLU A 282 10.12 -4.52 9.28
C GLU A 282 9.51 -4.71 7.89
N LEU A 283 9.19 -5.94 7.49
CA LEU A 283 8.53 -6.23 6.23
C LEU A 283 7.15 -5.58 6.11
N LEU A 284 6.43 -5.43 7.22
CA LEU A 284 5.12 -4.78 7.26
C LEU A 284 5.25 -3.26 7.12
N VAL A 285 6.16 -2.65 7.87
CA VAL A 285 6.52 -1.23 7.74
C VAL A 285 6.97 -0.93 6.31
N ASN A 286 7.76 -1.83 5.72
CA ASN A 286 8.27 -1.70 4.35
C ASN A 286 7.26 -2.12 3.26
N GLY A 287 6.04 -2.56 3.63
CA GLY A 287 5.00 -2.99 2.69
C GLY A 287 5.32 -4.26 1.89
N GLN A 288 6.37 -5.00 2.25
CA GLN A 288 6.85 -6.20 1.55
C GLN A 288 6.22 -7.49 2.06
N ILE A 289 5.56 -7.46 3.23
CA ILE A 289 5.00 -8.64 3.92
C ILE A 289 4.14 -9.55 3.03
N MET A 290 3.48 -9.01 1.99
CA MET A 290 2.63 -9.80 1.08
C MET A 290 3.39 -10.81 0.22
N SER A 291 4.70 -10.61 0.01
CA SER A 291 5.56 -11.51 -0.76
C SER A 291 6.16 -12.64 0.08
N TYR A 292 5.88 -12.63 1.39
CA TYR A 292 6.45 -13.56 2.35
C TYR A 292 5.34 -14.29 3.10
N GLN A 293 5.70 -15.42 3.69
CA GLN A 293 4.83 -16.20 4.57
C GLN A 293 5.64 -16.72 5.76
N TYR A 294 5.01 -16.82 6.91
CA TYR A 294 5.62 -17.44 8.07
C TYR A 294 5.46 -18.97 8.02
N ASN A 295 6.58 -19.69 8.11
CA ASN A 295 6.58 -21.14 8.24
C ASN A 295 6.66 -21.52 9.72
N LYS A 296 5.53 -21.91 10.33
CA LYS A 296 5.46 -22.27 11.76
C LYS A 296 6.34 -23.46 12.16
N PHE A 297 6.63 -24.37 11.23
CA PHE A 297 7.41 -25.59 11.51
C PHE A 297 8.90 -25.29 11.54
N LYS A 298 9.37 -24.47 10.59
CA LYS A 298 10.76 -24.01 10.56
C LYS A 298 11.02 -22.83 11.49
N LYS A 299 9.96 -22.12 11.89
CA LYS A 299 10.01 -20.85 12.64
C LYS A 299 10.83 -19.80 11.89
N GLU A 300 10.58 -19.67 10.59
CA GLU A 300 11.30 -18.78 9.67
C GLU A 300 10.33 -18.11 8.71
N ILE A 301 10.77 -16.99 8.11
CA ILE A 301 10.05 -16.31 7.03
C ILE A 301 10.55 -16.85 5.70
N GLU A 302 9.62 -17.29 4.85
CA GLU A 302 9.92 -17.79 3.51
C GLU A 302 9.25 -16.91 2.46
N LEU A 303 9.85 -16.83 1.27
CA LEU A 303 9.18 -16.21 0.12
C LEU A 303 7.97 -17.06 -0.26
N ARG A 304 6.85 -16.39 -0.56
CA ARG A 304 5.61 -17.04 -0.95
C ARG A 304 5.64 -17.60 -2.37
#